data_AF-I4EGR7-F1
#
_entry.id   AF-I4EGR7-F1
#
_cell.length_a   1.000
_cell.length_b   1.000
_cell.length_c   1.000
_cell.angle_alpha   90.00
_cell.angle_beta   90.00
_cell.angle_gamma   90.00
#
_symmetry.space_group_name_H-M   'P 1'
#
loop_
_entity.id
_entity.type
_entity.pdbx_description
1 polymer ?
#
loop_
_entity_poly.entity_id
_entity_poly.type
_entity_poly.pdbx_seq_one_letter_code
_entity_poly.pdbx_strand_id
1 'polypeptide(L)'
;MEQPKEERSVGELLSELTREVSTLFRQEVALAKTEMSQKASKAGKDVGYLAAGGAIAYAGFLVILAGVVLALGLVLPWWASALIVGVVVALIGYLLFHKGQTALKKVDLTPQETVETLKEDKQWLKEQA
;
A
#
# COMPACT_ATOMS: atom_id res chain seq x y z
N MET A 1 56.59 -0.37 42.16
CA MET A 1 56.69 -0.02 40.73
C MET A 1 55.31 0.46 40.33
N GLU A 2 55.09 1.77 40.34
CA GLU A 2 53.83 2.40 39.94
C GLU A 2 53.79 2.43 38.41
N GLN A 3 52.76 1.81 37.82
CA GLN A 3 52.54 1.88 36.38
C GLN A 3 51.99 3.27 36.03
N PRO A 4 52.56 3.98 35.04
CA PRO A 4 52.06 5.29 34.66
C PRO A 4 50.69 5.13 34.02
N LYS A 5 49.69 5.89 34.50
CA LYS A 5 48.40 6.06 33.83
C LYS A 5 48.66 6.78 32.50
N GLU A 6 48.63 6.05 31.39
CA GLU A 6 48.53 6.66 30.06
C GLU A 6 47.24 7.48 30.02
N GLU A 7 47.40 8.80 29.89
CA GLU A 7 46.31 9.70 29.57
C GLU A 7 45.76 9.30 28.19
N ARG A 8 44.48 8.90 28.15
CA ARG A 8 43.83 8.43 26.93
C ARG A 8 44.06 9.43 25.79
N SER A 9 44.62 8.94 24.69
CA SER A 9 44.94 9.77 23.51
C SER A 9 43.66 10.27 22.85
N VAL A 10 43.66 11.52 22.36
CA VAL A 10 42.57 12.11 21.55
C VAL A 10 42.24 11.23 20.33
N GLY A 11 43.23 10.53 19.77
CA GLY A 11 43.02 9.60 18.66
C GLY A 11 42.24 8.34 19.04
N GLU A 12 42.34 7.89 20.30
CA GLU A 12 41.62 6.72 20.81
C GLU A 12 40.13 7.05 21.04
N LEU A 13 39.85 8.23 21.59
CA LEU A 13 38.49 8.75 21.77
C LEU A 13 37.76 8.97 20.44
N LEU A 14 38.47 9.47 19.42
CA LEU A 14 37.89 9.68 18.09
C LEU A 14 37.59 8.36 17.35
N SER A 15 38.46 7.36 17.54
CA SER A 15 38.26 5.99 17.04
C SER A 15 37.04 5.33 17.71
N GLU A 16 36.88 5.51 19.02
CA GLU A 16 35.74 5.01 19.79
C GLU A 16 34.42 5.66 19.35
N LEU A 17 34.37 6.99 19.21
CA LEU A 17 33.21 7.71 18.68
C LEU A 17 32.81 7.23 17.27
N THR A 18 33.79 7.07 16.38
CA THR A 18 33.52 6.59 15.00
C THR A 18 32.93 5.19 15.00
N ARG A 19 33.40 4.34 15.92
CA ARG A 19 32.90 2.98 16.10
C ARG A 19 31.49 2.96 16.72
N GLU A 20 31.19 3.86 17.64
CA GLU A 20 29.85 4.04 18.20
C GLU A 20 28.85 4.54 17.16
N VAL A 21 29.23 5.55 16.35
CA VAL A 21 28.38 6.05 15.25
C VAL A 21 28.12 4.96 14.21
N SER A 22 29.15 4.17 13.84
CA SER A 22 28.98 3.01 12.95
C SER A 22 28.05 1.95 13.54
N THR A 23 28.12 1.74 14.86
CA THR A 23 27.23 0.83 15.58
C THR A 23 25.79 1.33 15.59
N LEU A 24 25.57 2.60 15.90
CA LEU A 24 24.25 3.23 15.88
C LEU A 24 23.62 3.18 14.48
N PHE A 25 24.39 3.51 13.44
CA PHE A 25 23.89 3.44 12.06
C PHE A 25 23.44 2.03 11.68
N ARG A 26 24.22 1.00 12.07
CA ARG A 26 23.83 -0.41 11.85
C ARG A 26 22.57 -0.78 12.62
N GLN A 27 22.40 -0.28 13.84
CA GLN A 27 21.20 -0.51 14.64
C GLN A 27 19.98 0.16 14.02
N GLU A 28 20.10 1.40 13.55
CA GLU A 28 19.00 2.12 12.90
C GLU A 28 18.55 1.42 11.62
N VAL A 29 19.50 0.93 10.81
CA VAL A 29 19.19 0.11 9.62
C VAL A 29 18.50 -1.19 10.02
N ALA A 30 18.97 -1.88 11.07
CA ALA A 30 18.35 -3.11 11.56
C ALA A 30 16.93 -2.87 12.11
N LEU A 31 16.72 -1.75 12.80
CA LEU A 31 15.43 -1.32 13.32
C LEU A 31 14.47 -0.99 12.18
N ALA A 32 14.89 -0.14 11.24
CA ALA A 32 14.11 0.22 10.06
C ALA A 32 13.70 -1.03 9.24
N LYS A 33 14.63 -1.98 9.05
CA LYS A 33 14.32 -3.26 8.40
C LYS A 33 13.27 -4.06 9.16
N THR A 34 13.36 -4.10 10.48
CA THR A 34 12.41 -4.82 11.35
C THR A 34 11.03 -4.16 11.28
N GLU A 35 10.96 -2.84 11.40
CA GLU A 35 9.71 -2.09 11.34
C GLU A 35 9.04 -2.20 9.95
N MET A 36 9.82 -2.08 8.88
CA MET A 36 9.32 -2.31 7.51
C MET A 36 8.79 -3.72 7.33
N SER A 37 9.49 -4.74 7.84
CA SER A 37 9.04 -6.14 7.78
C SER A 37 7.73 -6.35 8.54
N GLN A 38 7.59 -5.77 9.73
CA GLN A 38 6.36 -5.84 10.51
C GLN A 38 5.19 -5.13 9.82
N LYS A 39 5.42 -3.92 9.28
CA LYS A 39 4.43 -3.17 8.49
C LYS A 39 4.00 -3.95 7.25
N ALA A 40 4.95 -4.52 6.51
CA ALA A 40 4.67 -5.33 5.33
C ALA A 40 3.90 -6.60 5.68
N SER A 41 4.25 -7.29 6.78
CA SER A 41 3.54 -8.48 7.24
C SER A 41 2.10 -8.16 7.65
N LYS A 42 1.89 -7.06 8.39
CA LYS A 42 0.56 -6.62 8.81
C LYS A 42 -0.29 -6.23 7.60
N ALA A 43 0.23 -5.37 6.72
CA ALA A 43 -0.45 -4.98 5.49
C ALA A 43 -0.78 -6.21 4.62
N GLY A 44 0.15 -7.17 4.51
CA GLY A 44 -0.05 -8.41 3.78
C GLY A 44 -1.18 -9.27 4.37
N LYS A 45 -1.27 -9.37 5.70
CA LYS A 45 -2.39 -10.07 6.37
C LYS A 45 -3.72 -9.37 6.10
N ASP A 46 -3.77 -8.05 6.21
CA ASP A 46 -4.98 -7.27 6.01
C ASP A 46 -5.48 -7.39 4.57
N VAL A 47 -4.58 -7.28 3.59
CA VAL A 47 -4.89 -7.56 2.18
C VAL A 47 -5.34 -9.01 1.98
N GLY A 48 -4.71 -9.97 2.67
CA GLY A 48 -5.11 -11.37 2.65
C GLY A 48 -6.54 -11.60 3.13
N TYR A 49 -6.93 -10.99 4.26
CA TYR A 49 -8.30 -11.05 4.78
C TYR A 49 -9.31 -10.40 3.84
N LEU A 50 -8.98 -9.24 3.26
CA LEU A 50 -9.84 -8.58 2.27
C LEU A 50 -10.03 -9.43 1.01
N ALA A 51 -8.96 -10.04 0.51
CA ALA A 51 -9.03 -10.92 -0.66
C ALA A 51 -9.88 -12.17 -0.38
N ALA A 52 -9.64 -12.84 0.75
CA ALA A 52 -10.39 -14.04 1.15
C ALA A 52 -11.87 -13.73 1.42
N GLY A 53 -12.14 -12.68 2.19
CA GLY A 53 -13.50 -12.22 2.46
C GLY A 53 -14.24 -11.81 1.18
N GLY A 54 -13.55 -11.07 0.30
CA GLY A 54 -14.08 -10.70 -1.01
C GLY A 54 -14.40 -11.90 -1.89
N ALA A 55 -13.55 -12.93 -1.92
CA ALA A 55 -13.79 -14.15 -2.67
C ALA A 55 -15.01 -14.93 -2.13
N ILE A 56 -15.14 -15.05 -0.80
CA ILE A 56 -16.30 -15.70 -0.17
C ILE A 56 -17.58 -14.91 -0.45
N ALA A 57 -17.54 -13.59 -0.29
CA ALA A 57 -18.68 -12.71 -0.57
C ALA A 57 -19.10 -12.80 -2.05
N TYR A 58 -18.13 -12.84 -2.98
CA TYR A 58 -18.39 -13.02 -4.40
C TYR A 58 -19.05 -14.38 -4.69
N ALA A 59 -18.56 -15.47 -4.10
CA ALA A 59 -19.17 -16.78 -4.23
C ALA A 59 -20.62 -16.80 -3.70
N GLY A 60 -20.86 -16.20 -2.53
CA GLY A 60 -22.20 -16.04 -1.96
C GLY A 60 -23.13 -15.21 -2.86
N PHE A 61 -22.61 -14.14 -3.45
CA PHE A 61 -23.34 -13.33 -4.43
C PHE A 61 -23.76 -14.14 -5.66
N LEU A 62 -22.88 -14.98 -6.22
CA LEU A 62 -23.23 -15.88 -7.34
C LEU A 62 -24.34 -16.87 -6.96
N VAL A 63 -24.31 -17.42 -5.75
CA VAL A 63 -25.36 -18.31 -5.25
C VAL A 63 -26.70 -17.57 -5.13
N ILE A 64 -26.69 -16.32 -4.64
CA ILE A 64 -27.90 -15.48 -4.59
C ILE A 64 -28.43 -15.20 -6.00
N LEU A 65 -27.57 -14.84 -6.95
CA LEU A 65 -27.98 -14.61 -8.33
C LEU A 65 -28.60 -15.88 -8.96
N ALA A 66 -28.01 -17.04 -8.71
CA ALA A 66 -28.58 -18.32 -9.14
C ALA A 66 -29.97 -18.52 -8.50
N GLY A 67 -30.12 -18.24 -7.20
CA GLY A 67 -31.41 -18.28 -6.51
C GLY A 67 -32.45 -17.36 -7.13
N VAL A 68 -32.07 -16.14 -7.51
CA VAL A 68 -32.96 -15.19 -8.21
C VAL A 68 -33.38 -15.73 -9.58
N VAL A 69 -32.44 -16.30 -10.35
CA VAL A 69 -32.75 -16.94 -11.64
C VAL A 69 -33.73 -18.10 -11.47
N LEU A 70 -33.52 -18.95 -10.46
CA LEU A 70 -34.41 -20.07 -10.15
C LEU A 70 -35.79 -19.59 -9.72
N ALA A 71 -35.87 -18.56 -8.87
CA ALA A 71 -37.13 -17.98 -8.42
C ALA A 71 -37.94 -17.39 -9.59
N LEU A 72 -37.30 -16.63 -10.49
CA LEU A 72 -37.92 -16.16 -11.72
C LEU A 72 -38.29 -17.32 -12.67
N GLY A 73 -37.50 -18.40 -12.65
CA GLY A 73 -37.77 -19.65 -13.37
C GLY A 73 -39.08 -20.34 -12.97
N LEU A 74 -39.70 -19.97 -11.85
CA LEU A 74 -41.04 -20.45 -11.46
C LEU A 74 -42.17 -19.82 -12.27
N VAL A 75 -41.93 -18.62 -12.84
CA VAL A 75 -42.94 -17.85 -13.58
C VAL A 75 -42.56 -17.64 -15.05
N LEU A 76 -41.28 -17.79 -15.40
CA LEU A 76 -40.73 -17.62 -16.74
C LEU A 76 -39.87 -18.84 -17.14
N PRO A 77 -39.66 -19.09 -18.44
CA PRO A 77 -38.67 -20.06 -18.89
C PRO A 77 -37.28 -19.74 -18.33
N TRP A 78 -36.53 -20.78 -17.97
CA TRP A 78 -35.24 -20.66 -17.28
C TRP A 78 -34.22 -19.83 -18.06
N TRP A 79 -34.23 -19.94 -19.39
CA TRP A 79 -33.37 -19.15 -20.27
C TRP A 79 -33.70 -17.65 -20.22
N ALA A 80 -34.98 -17.28 -20.13
CA ALA A 80 -35.42 -15.89 -20.06
C ALA A 80 -35.08 -15.28 -18.71
N SER A 81 -35.29 -16.02 -17.62
CA SER A 81 -34.88 -15.63 -16.26
C SER A 81 -33.39 -15.36 -16.17
N ALA A 82 -32.56 -16.26 -16.71
CA ALA A 82 -31.10 -16.10 -16.74
C ALA A 82 -30.68 -14.86 -17.54
N LEU A 83 -31.30 -14.61 -18.70
CA LEU A 83 -31.00 -13.42 -19.51
C LEU A 83 -31.38 -12.12 -18.81
N ILE A 84 -32.56 -12.05 -18.20
CA ILE A 84 -33.02 -10.84 -17.50
C ILE A 84 -32.07 -10.50 -16.34
N VAL A 85 -31.78 -11.48 -15.47
CA VAL A 85 -30.87 -11.29 -14.35
C VAL A 85 -29.47 -10.93 -14.85
N GLY A 86 -28.98 -11.62 -15.88
CA GLY A 86 -27.67 -11.37 -16.49
C GLY A 86 -27.54 -9.95 -17.03
N VAL A 87 -28.55 -9.44 -17.75
CA VAL A 87 -28.55 -8.07 -18.29
C VAL A 87 -28.55 -7.04 -17.16
N VAL A 88 -29.38 -7.23 -16.12
CA VAL A 88 -29.42 -6.31 -14.97
C VAL A 88 -28.07 -6.24 -14.27
N VAL A 89 -27.45 -7.39 -14.00
CA VAL A 89 -26.12 -7.46 -13.35
C VAL A 89 -25.05 -6.86 -14.26
N ALA A 90 -25.09 -7.13 -15.57
CA ALA A 90 -24.15 -6.56 -16.53
C ALA A 90 -24.24 -5.04 -16.61
N LEU A 91 -25.45 -4.47 -16.58
CA LEU A 91 -25.64 -3.02 -16.54
C LEU A 91 -25.07 -2.39 -15.27
N ILE A 92 -25.34 -2.99 -14.11
CA ILE A 92 -24.77 -2.54 -12.83
C ILE A 92 -23.23 -2.59 -12.89
N GLY A 93 -22.68 -3.70 -13.39
CA GLY A 93 -21.25 -3.89 -13.57
C GLY A 93 -20.64 -2.85 -14.50
N TYR A 94 -21.28 -2.58 -15.64
CA TYR A 94 -20.86 -1.54 -16.59
C TYR A 94 -20.81 -0.15 -15.93
N LEU A 95 -21.84 0.24 -15.17
CA LEU A 95 -21.89 1.52 -14.49
C LEU A 95 -20.79 1.66 -13.42
N LEU A 96 -20.56 0.60 -12.62
CA LEU A 96 -19.50 0.58 -11.62
C LEU A 96 -18.12 0.66 -12.27
N PHE A 97 -17.89 -0.12 -13.33
CA PHE A 97 -16.64 -0.09 -14.09
C PHE A 97 -16.37 1.30 -14.66
N HIS A 98 -17.37 1.93 -15.27
CA HIS A 98 -17.26 3.27 -15.84
C HIS A 98 -16.97 4.34 -14.78
N LYS A 99 -17.66 4.28 -13.63
CA LYS A 99 -17.38 5.15 -12.48
C LYS A 99 -15.96 4.94 -11.94
N GLY A 100 -15.51 3.70 -11.81
CA GLY A 100 -14.16 3.36 -11.37
C GLY A 100 -13.09 3.93 -12.29
N GLN A 101 -13.22 3.75 -13.61
CA GLN A 101 -12.30 4.36 -14.58
C GLN A 101 -12.27 5.88 -14.47
N THR A 102 -13.43 6.51 -14.29
CA THR A 102 -13.53 7.97 -14.17
C THR A 102 -12.89 8.46 -12.88
N ALA A 103 -13.05 7.73 -11.77
CA ALA A 103 -12.40 8.05 -10.51
C ALA A 103 -10.89 7.95 -10.62
N LEU A 104 -10.35 6.87 -11.21
CA LEU A 104 -8.92 6.69 -11.42
C LEU A 104 -8.31 7.79 -12.29
N LYS A 105 -9.02 8.23 -13.34
CA LYS A 105 -8.57 9.35 -14.19
C LYS A 105 -8.54 10.70 -13.47
N LYS A 106 -9.27 10.85 -12.36
CA LYS A 106 -9.33 12.07 -11.55
C LYS A 106 -8.35 12.05 -10.38
N VAL A 107 -7.71 10.92 -10.09
CA VAL A 107 -6.65 10.88 -9.09
C VAL A 107 -5.43 11.54 -9.71
N ASP A 108 -5.23 12.82 -9.38
CA ASP A 108 -3.99 13.52 -9.68
C ASP A 108 -2.91 12.94 -8.76
N LEU A 109 -2.16 11.97 -9.29
CA LEU A 109 -1.07 11.29 -8.57
C LEU A 109 0.15 12.20 -8.39
N THR A 110 0.09 13.43 -8.91
CA THR A 110 1.15 14.42 -8.78
C THR A 110 1.09 15.01 -7.37
N PRO A 111 2.11 14.78 -6.50
CA PRO A 111 2.15 15.41 -5.19
C PRO A 111 2.49 16.89 -5.41
N GLN A 112 1.45 17.73 -5.45
CA GLN A 112 1.60 19.13 -5.87
C GLN A 112 2.57 19.90 -4.95
N GLU A 113 2.48 19.67 -3.64
CA GLU A 113 3.38 20.21 -2.63
C GLU A 113 4.85 19.83 -2.91
N THR A 114 5.14 18.56 -3.18
CA THR A 114 6.51 18.10 -3.45
C THR A 114 7.05 18.68 -4.77
N VAL A 115 6.19 18.83 -5.77
CA VAL A 115 6.60 19.44 -7.05
C VAL A 115 6.84 20.95 -6.89
N GLU A 116 6.11 21.63 -6.01
CA GLU A 116 6.31 23.04 -5.70
C GLU A 116 7.62 23.27 -4.94
N THR A 117 7.90 22.49 -3.90
CA THR A 117 9.18 22.57 -3.16
C THR A 117 10.37 22.30 -4.08
N LEU A 118 10.28 21.31 -4.97
CA LEU A 118 11.33 21.03 -5.96
C LEU A 118 11.51 22.13 -7.00
N LYS A 119 10.48 22.95 -7.28
CA LYS A 119 10.59 24.12 -8.16
C LYS A 119 11.26 25.28 -7.46
N GLU A 120 10.91 25.54 -6.19
CA GLU A 120 11.54 26.56 -5.35
C GLU A 120 13.04 26.27 -5.17
N ASP A 121 13.40 25.02 -4.84
CA ASP A 121 14.80 24.59 -4.73
C ASP A 121 15.57 24.83 -6.03
N LYS A 122 14.93 24.59 -7.18
CA LYS A 122 15.52 24.84 -8.50
C LYS A 122 15.71 26.32 -8.82
N GLN A 123 14.80 27.18 -8.34
CA GLN A 123 14.90 28.62 -8.51
C GLN A 123 16.01 29.20 -7.63
N TRP A 124 16.08 28.77 -6.37
CA TRP A 124 17.13 29.16 -5.43
C TRP A 124 18.55 28.80 -5.94
N LEU A 125 18.70 27.60 -6.50
CA LEU A 125 19.97 27.16 -7.10
C LEU A 125 20.36 27.95 -8.37
N LYS A 126 19.39 28.51 -9.10
CA LYS A 126 19.65 29.36 -10.27
C LYS A 126 20.00 30.80 -9.92
N GLU A 127 19.49 31.32 -8.80
CA GLU A 127 19.82 32.67 -8.33
C GLU A 127 21.21 32.76 -7.68
N GLN A 128 21.77 31.64 -7.22
CA GLN A 128 23.11 31.57 -6.63
C GLN A 128 24.25 31.21 -7.60
N ALA A 129 23.95 30.92 -8.87
CA ALA A 129 24.95 30.58 -9.91
C ALA A 129 25.15 31.74 -10.88
#